data_AF-A0A355V4G3-F1
#
_entry.id   AF-A0A355V4G3-F1
#
_cell.length_a   1.000
_cell.length_b   1.000
_cell.length_c   1.000
_cell.angle_alpha   90.00
_cell.angle_beta   90.00
_cell.angle_gamma   90.00
#
_symmetry.space_group_name_H-M   'P 1'
#
loop_
_entity.id
_entity.type
_entity.pdbx_description
1 polymer ?
#
loop_
_entity_poly.entity_id
_entity_poly.type
_entity_poly.pdbx_seq_one_letter_code
_entity_poly.pdbx_strand_id
1 'polypeptide(L)'
;MKITSKQLRQQWLSFYESKGHVNVGAVSLIGDGSTGVMFNVAGMQPLMPYLLGKKHPLGKRLCNVQGCVRTVDIDSVGDASHFTFFEMMGNWSLGDYFKKEKTAWTFELLTKVFGLDKDKLCVTVFEGNESAPRDEQTAELLKGLGIDKSRVFYLPKSDNWWELEGTVGTPCGPDNEWFYPLDDSKANPVFPDDYVEIGNDVYMQYKKTETGYIPLENKNVDTGFGFDRMLLFLNGLSDGYKTDLFSSVISYLEKVSGKKYDDGGEAQKAMRIIADHTRTTVMLIGDEQGILPSNTGAGYILRRLMRRAIRYCRQLELNGDAMLGAASIFINEVYGEAYPLLKEKEGYILDEIKKEADRFEATLAQGIKEFEKCVTSLERKNEFMSKSNPAYVKETVIGGKQAFRLYDTYGFPLELTEELAAERGLSVDKKGFDEAFLEHREKSRVLAAGQFKGGLESHSEAATRYHTATHLLNAALKIVCSPDIQQKGSNINEERLRFDFNFSRKLTDKEVAEVERLVNEQIKNNVPVVMKEMSLESAREGGFVGVFDSKYGDTVKTYSIGEFSKEICGGPHVKSTGELGTFKIAKQENVSAGIKRIKAILQ
;
A
#
# COMPACT_ATOMS: atom_id res chain seq x y z
N MET A 1 31.12 9.43 -2.40
CA MET A 1 30.65 8.29 -1.60
C MET A 1 31.77 7.28 -1.47
N LYS A 2 31.93 6.67 -0.29
CA LYS A 2 32.86 5.57 0.00
C LYS A 2 32.37 4.25 -0.61
N ILE A 3 31.06 4.03 -0.64
CA ILE A 3 30.40 2.87 -1.25
C ILE A 3 29.08 3.30 -1.88
N THR A 4 28.78 2.77 -3.07
CA THR A 4 27.48 2.99 -3.75
C THR A 4 26.47 1.92 -3.34
N SER A 5 25.18 2.21 -3.50
CA SER A 5 24.09 1.25 -3.30
C SER A 5 24.31 -0.03 -4.13
N LYS A 6 24.73 0.08 -5.39
CA LYS A 6 25.06 -1.08 -6.25
C LYS A 6 26.19 -1.94 -5.65
N GLN A 7 27.27 -1.31 -5.19
CA GLN A 7 28.38 -2.01 -4.56
C GLN A 7 27.95 -2.69 -3.25
N LEU A 8 27.14 -2.04 -2.43
CA LEU A 8 26.66 -2.61 -1.17
C LEU A 8 25.78 -3.86 -1.41
N ARG A 9 24.84 -3.80 -2.36
CA ARG A 9 24.03 -4.98 -2.74
C ARG A 9 24.93 -6.13 -3.19
N GLN A 10 25.89 -5.86 -4.07
CA GLN A 10 26.80 -6.88 -4.58
C GLN A 10 27.69 -7.47 -3.49
N GLN A 11 28.23 -6.65 -2.60
CA GLN A 11 29.07 -7.12 -1.48
C GLN A 11 28.28 -8.04 -0.54
N TRP A 12 27.04 -7.69 -0.21
CA TRP A 12 26.17 -8.55 0.61
C TRP A 12 25.92 -9.90 -0.05
N LEU A 13 25.47 -9.89 -1.31
CA LEU A 13 25.13 -11.10 -2.05
C LEU A 13 26.36 -12.00 -2.23
N SER A 14 27.46 -11.45 -2.74
CA SER A 14 28.70 -12.23 -2.96
C SER A 14 29.31 -12.76 -1.66
N PHE A 15 29.20 -12.03 -0.55
CA PHE A 15 29.67 -12.53 0.74
C PHE A 15 28.93 -13.81 1.13
N TYR A 16 27.59 -13.80 1.11
CA TYR A 16 26.81 -14.98 1.49
C TYR A 16 26.86 -16.11 0.44
N GLU A 17 26.95 -15.79 -0.85
CA GLU A 17 27.21 -16.80 -1.89
C GLU A 17 28.55 -17.53 -1.64
N SER A 18 29.59 -16.82 -1.18
CA SER A 18 30.86 -17.44 -0.78
C SER A 18 30.75 -18.38 0.43
N LYS A 19 29.68 -18.24 1.25
CA LYS A 19 29.34 -19.14 2.37
C LYS A 19 28.36 -20.25 1.96
N GLY A 20 28.05 -20.36 0.67
CA GLY A 20 27.19 -21.40 0.10
C GLY A 20 25.70 -21.06 0.13
N HIS A 21 25.34 -19.78 0.31
CA HIS A 21 23.96 -19.33 0.15
C HIS A 21 23.61 -19.16 -1.32
N VAL A 22 22.33 -19.33 -1.63
CA VAL A 22 21.77 -19.03 -2.95
C VAL A 22 21.05 -17.69 -2.87
N ASN A 23 21.36 -16.77 -3.80
CA ASN A 23 20.58 -15.56 -3.97
C ASN A 23 19.18 -15.92 -4.50
N VAL A 24 18.15 -15.69 -3.68
CA VAL A 24 16.75 -16.03 -4.03
C VAL A 24 16.01 -14.91 -4.73
N GLY A 25 16.65 -13.75 -4.91
CA GLY A 25 16.02 -12.55 -5.47
C GLY A 25 15.03 -11.88 -4.51
N ALA A 26 14.56 -10.70 -4.90
CA ALA A 26 13.45 -10.04 -4.22
C ALA A 26 12.12 -10.65 -4.68
N VAL A 27 11.18 -10.78 -3.76
CA VAL A 27 9.78 -11.11 -4.07
C VAL A 27 8.92 -9.84 -4.12
N SER A 28 7.67 -10.00 -4.57
CA SER A 28 6.67 -8.93 -4.61
C SER A 28 6.59 -8.15 -3.28
N LEU A 29 6.42 -6.84 -3.39
CA LEU A 29 6.17 -5.94 -2.27
C LEU A 29 4.77 -6.13 -1.68
N ILE A 30 3.86 -6.72 -2.44
CA ILE A 30 2.47 -6.96 -2.04
C ILE A 30 2.41 -8.28 -1.25
N GLY A 31 1.80 -8.22 -0.07
CA GLY A 31 1.62 -9.41 0.76
C GLY A 31 0.78 -10.46 0.03
N ASP A 32 1.19 -11.72 0.13
CA ASP A 32 0.48 -12.87 -0.46
C ASP A 32 -0.75 -13.31 0.36
N GLY A 33 -1.09 -12.56 1.41
CA GLY A 33 -2.17 -12.84 2.35
C GLY A 33 -1.85 -13.87 3.43
N SER A 34 -0.71 -14.57 3.35
CA SER A 34 -0.36 -15.65 4.29
C SER A 34 -0.02 -15.15 5.70
N THR A 35 0.48 -13.92 5.80
CA THR A 35 0.88 -13.27 7.06
C THR A 35 -0.09 -12.16 7.49
N GLY A 36 -1.16 -11.92 6.73
CA GLY A 36 -2.15 -10.88 6.99
C GLY A 36 -1.68 -9.44 6.74
N VAL A 37 -0.44 -9.23 6.29
CA VAL A 37 0.08 -7.90 5.95
C VAL A 37 -0.30 -7.50 4.53
N MET A 38 -0.53 -6.20 4.34
CA MET A 38 -0.83 -5.63 3.02
C MET A 38 0.41 -5.53 2.13
N PHE A 39 1.53 -5.12 2.72
CA PHE A 39 2.83 -5.05 2.09
C PHE A 39 3.84 -5.86 2.88
N ASN A 40 4.83 -6.42 2.20
CA ASN A 40 5.98 -7.00 2.88
C ASN A 40 6.76 -5.88 3.60
N VAL A 41 6.85 -6.00 4.93
CA VAL A 41 7.50 -5.04 5.84
C VAL A 41 8.86 -5.55 6.35
N ALA A 42 9.19 -6.80 6.06
CA ALA A 42 10.45 -7.45 6.45
C ALA A 42 10.84 -8.56 5.46
N GLY A 43 12.14 -8.79 5.30
CA GLY A 43 12.69 -9.82 4.40
C GLY A 43 12.25 -11.25 4.75
N MET A 44 11.94 -11.51 6.02
CA MET A 44 11.58 -12.85 6.49
C MET A 44 10.15 -13.28 6.13
N GLN A 45 9.23 -12.33 5.88
CA GLN A 45 7.81 -12.65 5.70
C GLN A 45 7.53 -13.66 4.57
N PRO A 46 8.16 -13.55 3.39
CA PRO A 46 8.04 -14.55 2.32
C PRO A 46 8.67 -15.90 2.68
N LEU A 47 9.54 -15.93 3.70
CA LEU A 47 10.25 -17.12 4.15
C LEU A 47 9.50 -17.90 5.25
N MET A 48 8.39 -17.34 5.76
CA MET A 48 7.62 -17.87 6.88
C MET A 48 7.30 -19.38 6.78
N PRO A 49 6.80 -19.93 5.66
CA PRO A 49 6.49 -21.36 5.58
C PRO A 49 7.73 -22.25 5.73
N TYR A 50 8.88 -21.76 5.25
CA TYR A 50 10.13 -22.54 5.24
C TYR A 50 10.81 -22.52 6.61
N LEU A 51 10.73 -21.39 7.32
CA LEU A 51 11.14 -21.28 8.72
C LEU A 51 10.32 -22.20 9.64
N LEU A 52 9.09 -22.53 9.25
CA LEU A 52 8.22 -23.50 9.93
C LEU A 52 8.46 -24.96 9.51
N GLY A 53 9.45 -25.23 8.65
CA GLY A 53 9.88 -26.59 8.29
C GLY A 53 9.53 -27.03 6.86
N LYS A 54 8.83 -26.20 6.06
CA LYS A 54 8.65 -26.49 4.63
C LYS A 54 10.02 -26.44 3.93
N LYS A 55 10.27 -27.38 3.00
CA LYS A 55 11.48 -27.33 2.18
C LYS A 55 11.40 -26.19 1.16
N HIS A 56 12.44 -25.36 1.11
CA HIS A 56 12.58 -24.33 0.09
C HIS A 56 13.19 -24.93 -1.20
N PRO A 57 12.67 -24.59 -2.40
CA PRO A 57 13.12 -25.19 -3.66
C PRO A 57 14.61 -24.94 -3.96
N LEU A 58 15.17 -23.82 -3.49
CA LEU A 58 16.57 -23.43 -3.71
C LEU A 58 17.53 -23.91 -2.61
N GLY A 59 17.08 -24.78 -1.69
CA GLY A 59 17.92 -25.34 -0.63
C GLY A 59 17.74 -24.66 0.72
N LYS A 60 18.75 -24.79 1.59
CA LYS A 60 18.64 -24.39 3.02
C LYS A 60 19.35 -23.09 3.40
N ARG A 61 20.22 -22.58 2.54
CA ARG A 61 21.00 -21.35 2.75
C ARG A 61 20.59 -20.34 1.69
N LEU A 62 19.93 -19.27 2.11
CA LEU A 62 19.31 -18.31 1.20
C LEU A 62 19.77 -16.89 1.54
N CYS A 63 20.00 -16.04 0.55
CA CYS A 63 20.24 -14.61 0.78
C CYS A 63 19.49 -13.78 -0.26
N ASN A 64 19.18 -12.53 0.07
CA ASN A 64 18.69 -11.56 -0.90
C ASN A 64 18.88 -10.12 -0.40
N VAL A 65 18.40 -9.19 -1.22
CA VAL A 65 18.09 -7.81 -0.84
C VAL A 65 16.61 -7.60 -1.15
N GLN A 66 15.76 -7.59 -0.12
CA GLN A 66 14.31 -7.53 -0.26
C GLN A 66 13.82 -6.09 -0.15
N GLY A 67 12.97 -5.65 -1.08
CA GLY A 67 12.26 -4.39 -0.93
C GLY A 67 11.13 -4.51 0.09
N CYS A 68 10.96 -3.49 0.93
CA CYS A 68 9.96 -3.43 1.98
C CYS A 68 9.19 -2.11 1.89
N VAL A 69 7.89 -2.13 2.21
CA VAL A 69 7.08 -0.91 2.29
C VAL A 69 6.46 -0.77 3.67
N ARG A 70 6.75 0.34 4.34
CA ARG A 70 6.17 0.70 5.64
C ARG A 70 5.55 2.09 5.56
N THR A 71 4.30 2.21 6.00
CA THR A 71 3.56 3.48 5.95
C THR A 71 3.05 3.93 7.32
N VAL A 72 3.54 3.31 8.39
CA VAL A 72 3.21 3.70 9.77
C VAL A 72 3.74 5.10 10.09
N ASP A 73 4.96 5.41 9.65
CA ASP A 73 5.63 6.70 9.88
C ASP A 73 5.57 7.61 8.64
N ILE A 74 4.51 7.46 7.82
CA ILE A 74 4.36 8.25 6.60
C ILE A 74 4.45 9.76 6.88
N ASP A 75 3.95 10.22 8.02
CA ASP A 75 3.94 11.64 8.38
C ASP A 75 5.33 12.17 8.78
N SER A 76 6.25 11.28 9.21
CA SER A 76 7.67 11.61 9.48
C SER A 76 8.51 11.77 8.21
N VAL A 77 8.04 11.23 7.08
CA VAL A 77 8.73 11.37 5.79
C VAL A 77 8.84 12.86 5.42
N GLY A 78 10.06 13.27 5.08
CA GLY A 78 10.47 14.67 4.92
C GLY A 78 11.59 15.06 5.89
N ASP A 79 11.83 14.28 6.94
CA ASP A 79 13.07 14.32 7.70
C ASP A 79 14.21 13.59 6.97
N ALA A 80 15.36 13.45 7.63
CA ALA A 80 16.59 12.95 7.02
C ALA A 80 16.68 11.41 6.90
N SER A 81 15.76 10.65 7.52
CA SER A 81 15.95 9.20 7.74
C SER A 81 14.70 8.33 7.57
N HIS A 82 13.49 8.90 7.53
CA HIS A 82 12.26 8.14 7.32
C HIS A 82 11.95 7.98 5.83
N PHE A 83 11.57 6.74 5.50
CA PHE A 83 11.29 6.29 4.14
C PHE A 83 10.07 5.38 4.11
N THR A 84 9.24 5.51 3.06
CA THR A 84 8.10 4.61 2.88
C THR A 84 8.49 3.29 2.22
N PHE A 85 9.48 3.30 1.33
CA PHE A 85 10.13 2.11 0.77
C PHE A 85 11.56 2.03 1.27
N PHE A 86 12.07 0.84 1.56
CA PHE A 86 13.49 0.64 1.85
C PHE A 86 13.87 -0.80 1.52
N GLU A 87 15.15 -1.07 1.38
CA GLU A 87 15.63 -2.43 1.21
C GLU A 87 16.11 -3.03 2.53
N MET A 88 15.92 -4.33 2.67
CA MET A 88 16.43 -5.12 3.77
C MET A 88 17.33 -6.21 3.21
N MET A 89 18.60 -6.18 3.62
CA MET A 89 19.57 -7.23 3.33
C MET A 89 19.31 -8.42 4.25
N GLY A 90 19.04 -9.57 3.65
CA GLY A 90 18.65 -10.78 4.37
C GLY A 90 19.53 -11.99 4.05
N ASN A 91 19.71 -12.84 5.05
CA ASN A 91 20.23 -14.20 4.89
C ASN A 91 19.47 -15.14 5.81
N TRP A 92 19.28 -16.37 5.38
CA TRP A 92 18.53 -17.38 6.11
C TRP A 92 19.25 -18.72 6.17
N SER A 93 19.19 -19.33 7.35
CA SER A 93 19.47 -20.76 7.56
C SER A 93 18.16 -21.47 7.84
N LEU A 94 17.84 -22.46 7.01
CA LEU A 94 16.66 -23.31 7.17
C LEU A 94 17.10 -24.68 7.71
N GLY A 95 17.43 -24.74 9.01
CA GLY A 95 17.90 -25.96 9.67
C GLY A 95 19.25 -26.47 9.15
N ASP A 96 20.21 -25.57 8.93
CA ASP A 96 21.54 -25.93 8.43
C ASP A 96 22.68 -25.45 9.35
N TYR A 97 22.84 -24.14 9.51
CA TYR A 97 23.75 -23.52 10.48
C TYR A 97 22.97 -22.70 11.52
N PHE A 98 23.63 -22.28 12.59
CA PHE A 98 22.97 -21.50 13.66
C PHE A 98 23.93 -20.43 14.22
N LYS A 99 23.88 -20.18 15.53
CA LYS A 99 24.62 -19.12 16.23
C LYS A 99 26.12 -19.09 15.95
N LYS A 100 26.79 -20.25 15.94
CA LYS A 100 28.26 -20.32 15.82
C LYS A 100 28.74 -19.75 14.48
N GLU A 101 28.21 -20.27 13.39
CA GLU A 101 28.56 -19.81 12.05
C GLU A 101 28.07 -18.38 11.84
N LYS A 102 26.84 -18.09 12.28
CA LYS A 102 26.23 -16.80 12.01
C LYS A 102 26.95 -15.63 12.69
N THR A 103 27.21 -15.72 13.99
CA THR A 103 27.96 -14.67 14.71
C THR A 103 29.33 -14.42 14.08
N ALA A 104 30.04 -15.49 13.69
CA ALA A 104 31.34 -15.38 13.03
C ALA A 104 31.23 -14.70 11.66
N TRP A 105 30.23 -15.03 10.86
CA TRP A 105 30.03 -14.44 9.53
C TRP A 105 29.56 -12.99 9.60
N THR A 106 28.67 -12.63 10.52
CA THR A 106 28.29 -11.22 10.70
C THR A 106 29.50 -10.39 11.15
N PHE A 107 30.29 -10.90 12.10
CA PHE A 107 31.53 -10.24 12.51
C PHE A 107 32.54 -10.08 11.37
N GLU A 108 32.74 -11.13 10.55
CA GLU A 108 33.59 -11.09 9.35
C GLU A 108 33.09 -10.05 8.35
N LEU A 109 31.79 -10.02 8.05
CA LEU A 109 31.18 -9.05 7.15
C LEU A 109 31.43 -7.62 7.63
N LEU A 110 31.08 -7.33 8.88
CA LEU A 110 31.21 -5.98 9.44
C LEU A 110 32.67 -5.51 9.48
N THR A 111 33.60 -6.37 9.90
CA THR A 111 34.99 -5.96 10.13
C THR A 111 35.89 -6.09 8.91
N LYS A 112 35.68 -7.10 8.06
CA LYS A 112 36.56 -7.40 6.92
C LYS A 112 36.01 -6.89 5.60
N VAL A 113 34.70 -6.95 5.40
CA VAL A 113 34.06 -6.49 4.15
C VAL A 113 33.72 -5.01 4.24
N PHE A 114 33.04 -4.60 5.30
CA PHE A 114 32.66 -3.20 5.51
C PHE A 114 33.74 -2.37 6.21
N GLY A 115 34.78 -3.02 6.76
CA GLY A 115 35.94 -2.34 7.32
C GLY A 115 35.66 -1.59 8.63
N LEU A 116 34.61 -1.98 9.37
CA LEU A 116 34.30 -1.39 10.67
C LEU A 116 35.34 -1.79 11.72
N ASP A 117 35.67 -0.85 12.60
CA ASP A 117 36.57 -1.13 13.71
C ASP A 117 35.89 -2.07 14.71
N LYS A 118 36.47 -3.27 14.88
CA LYS A 118 35.92 -4.29 15.76
C LYS A 118 35.83 -3.82 17.21
N ASP A 119 36.73 -2.92 17.64
CA ASP A 119 36.85 -2.50 19.04
C ASP A 119 35.77 -1.45 19.41
N LYS A 120 35.01 -1.00 18.41
CA LYS A 120 33.88 -0.08 18.56
C LYS A 120 32.51 -0.75 18.45
N LEU A 121 32.46 -2.00 18.00
CA LEU A 121 31.20 -2.76 17.92
C LEU A 121 30.62 -3.00 19.31
N CYS A 122 29.34 -2.67 19.46
CA CYS A 122 28.53 -3.08 20.60
C CYS A 122 27.47 -4.07 20.13
N VAL A 123 27.08 -4.97 21.01
CA VAL A 123 26.11 -6.03 20.69
C VAL A 123 25.15 -6.21 21.85
N THR A 124 23.90 -6.51 21.52
CA THR A 124 22.88 -6.87 22.49
C THR A 124 22.50 -8.34 22.31
N VAL A 125 22.10 -8.97 23.41
CA VAL A 125 21.62 -10.36 23.45
C VAL A 125 20.47 -10.49 24.45
N PHE A 126 19.65 -11.52 24.31
CA PHE A 126 18.49 -11.71 25.18
C PHE A 126 18.87 -12.02 26.64
N GLU A 127 18.31 -11.25 27.59
CA GLU A 127 18.59 -11.42 29.03
C GLU A 127 17.89 -12.61 29.69
N GLY A 128 16.93 -13.23 29.00
CA GLY A 128 16.12 -14.31 29.55
C GLY A 128 14.83 -13.81 30.21
N ASN A 129 13.85 -14.69 30.31
CA ASN A 129 12.64 -14.47 31.10
C ASN A 129 12.08 -15.83 31.57
N GLU A 130 10.87 -15.84 32.12
CA GLU A 130 10.21 -17.07 32.58
C GLU A 130 9.96 -18.09 31.47
N SER A 131 9.85 -17.65 30.21
CA SER A 131 9.49 -18.49 29.07
C SER A 131 10.68 -18.99 28.26
N ALA A 132 11.82 -18.31 28.32
CA ALA A 132 13.02 -18.68 27.58
C ALA A 132 14.30 -18.27 28.33
N PRO A 133 15.37 -19.09 28.27
CA PRO A 133 16.60 -18.82 28.99
C PRO A 133 17.35 -17.63 28.38
N ARG A 134 18.20 -17.03 29.22
CA ARG A 134 19.20 -16.03 28.81
C ARG A 134 20.11 -16.57 27.70
N ASP A 135 20.43 -15.74 26.71
CA ASP A 135 21.24 -16.17 25.56
C ASP A 135 22.76 -16.12 25.83
N GLU A 136 23.20 -16.94 26.78
CA GLU A 136 24.63 -17.06 27.12
C GLU A 136 25.45 -17.66 25.97
N GLN A 137 24.84 -18.48 25.11
CA GLN A 137 25.53 -19.10 23.98
C GLN A 137 26.04 -18.04 22.99
N THR A 138 25.16 -17.11 22.59
CA THR A 138 25.55 -16.05 21.65
C THR A 138 26.58 -15.11 22.30
N ALA A 139 26.39 -14.75 23.58
CA ALA A 139 27.33 -13.90 24.29
C ALA A 139 28.76 -14.48 24.35
N GLU A 140 28.92 -15.79 24.62
CA GLU A 140 30.24 -16.43 24.63
C GLU A 140 30.86 -16.54 23.24
N LEU A 141 30.06 -16.78 22.19
CA LEU A 141 30.55 -16.76 20.81
C LEU A 141 31.08 -15.38 20.41
N LEU A 142 30.35 -14.32 20.75
CA LEU A 142 30.75 -12.92 20.47
C LEU A 142 32.04 -12.54 21.21
N LYS A 143 32.18 -12.92 22.48
CA LYS A 143 33.44 -12.76 23.25
C LYS A 143 34.58 -13.54 22.60
N GLY A 144 34.33 -14.76 22.13
CA GLY A 144 35.31 -15.58 21.43
C GLY A 144 35.80 -14.97 20.11
N LEU A 145 35.01 -14.11 19.47
CA LEU A 145 35.39 -13.32 18.29
C LEU A 145 36.18 -12.05 18.64
N GLY A 146 36.32 -11.76 19.94
CA GLY A 146 37.10 -10.64 20.46
C GLY A 146 36.29 -9.38 20.78
N ILE A 147 34.97 -9.46 20.87
CA ILE A 147 34.15 -8.36 21.39
C ILE A 147 34.34 -8.27 22.91
N ASP A 148 34.67 -7.08 23.40
CA ASP A 148 34.89 -6.87 24.82
C ASP A 148 33.61 -7.15 25.63
N LYS A 149 33.74 -7.78 26.80
CA LYS A 149 32.61 -8.13 27.67
C LYS A 149 31.78 -6.90 28.07
N SER A 150 32.40 -5.73 28.24
CA SER A 150 31.72 -4.48 28.58
C SER A 150 30.87 -3.92 27.43
N ARG A 151 30.98 -4.48 26.22
CA ARG A 151 30.21 -4.12 25.02
C ARG A 151 29.15 -5.16 24.64
N VAL A 152 28.97 -6.19 25.45
CA VAL A 152 27.90 -7.20 25.30
C VAL A 152 26.82 -6.91 26.34
N PHE A 153 25.72 -6.33 25.89
CA PHE A 153 24.59 -5.95 26.74
C PHE A 153 23.51 -7.02 26.70
N TYR A 154 22.92 -7.33 27.85
CA TYR A 154 21.76 -8.21 27.90
C TYR A 154 20.52 -7.35 28.11
N LEU A 155 19.54 -7.46 27.21
CA LEU A 155 18.33 -6.65 27.24
C LEU A 155 17.06 -7.52 27.32
N PRO A 156 15.94 -6.95 27.81
CA PRO A 156 14.66 -7.64 27.94
C PRO A 156 14.05 -8.09 26.61
N LYS A 157 12.95 -8.83 26.73
CA LYS A 157 12.14 -9.33 25.60
C LYS A 157 11.70 -8.20 24.64
N SER A 158 11.44 -7.00 25.14
CA SER A 158 11.04 -5.85 24.32
C SER A 158 12.07 -5.49 23.26
N ASP A 159 13.33 -5.85 23.48
CA ASP A 159 14.47 -5.42 22.65
C ASP A 159 15.12 -6.63 21.96
N ASN A 160 15.46 -7.69 22.69
CA ASN A 160 16.22 -8.84 22.15
C ASN A 160 15.41 -10.13 21.98
N TRP A 161 14.12 -10.02 21.68
CA TRP A 161 13.29 -11.16 21.33
C TRP A 161 12.40 -10.85 20.13
N TRP A 162 12.60 -11.59 19.06
CA TRP A 162 11.80 -11.41 17.86
C TRP A 162 10.60 -12.37 17.86
N GLU A 163 9.41 -11.80 17.74
CA GLU A 163 8.18 -12.52 17.44
C GLU A 163 7.20 -11.63 16.68
N LEU A 164 6.33 -12.24 15.87
CA LEU A 164 5.26 -11.50 15.23
C LEU A 164 4.13 -11.26 16.25
N GLU A 165 3.98 -10.01 16.70
CA GLU A 165 2.95 -9.60 17.65
C GLU A 165 1.54 -9.95 17.15
N GLY A 166 0.65 -10.29 18.09
CA GLY A 166 -0.74 -10.63 17.77
C GLY A 166 -0.95 -11.93 16.98
N THR A 167 0.10 -12.72 16.71
CA THR A 167 -0.01 -13.97 15.95
C THR A 167 0.28 -15.22 16.79
N VAL A 168 -0.23 -16.36 16.35
CA VAL A 168 0.00 -17.69 16.92
C VAL A 168 0.51 -18.60 15.80
N GLY A 169 1.38 -19.54 16.14
CA GLY A 169 1.90 -20.54 15.20
C GLY A 169 3.05 -20.05 14.32
N THR A 170 3.60 -18.87 14.60
CA THR A 170 4.73 -18.28 13.89
C THR A 170 6.06 -18.65 14.57
N PRO A 171 7.18 -18.72 13.83
CA PRO A 171 8.50 -18.92 14.40
C PRO A 171 8.94 -17.67 15.17
N CYS A 172 9.71 -17.86 16.23
CA CYS A 172 10.24 -16.80 17.08
C CYS A 172 11.54 -17.24 17.77
N GLY A 173 12.24 -16.30 18.39
CA GLY A 173 13.44 -16.60 19.15
C GLY A 173 14.19 -15.37 19.65
N PRO A 174 15.27 -15.59 20.41
CA PRO A 174 16.14 -14.50 20.85
C PRO A 174 16.85 -13.87 19.65
N ASP A 175 17.13 -12.58 19.78
CA ASP A 175 17.82 -11.78 18.77
C ASP A 175 19.19 -11.33 19.28
N ASN A 176 20.14 -11.22 18.37
CA ASN A 176 21.40 -10.50 18.56
C ASN A 176 21.45 -9.31 17.62
N GLU A 177 21.43 -8.10 18.18
CA GLU A 177 21.54 -6.87 17.40
C GLU A 177 22.97 -6.33 17.46
N TRP A 178 23.38 -5.70 16.36
CA TRP A 178 24.70 -5.11 16.18
C TRP A 178 24.59 -3.59 16.18
N PHE A 179 25.45 -2.95 16.97
CA PHE A 179 25.50 -1.51 17.15
C PHE A 179 26.87 -0.94 16.83
N TYR A 180 26.88 0.27 16.29
CA TYR A 180 28.10 1.03 16.05
C TYR A 180 27.90 2.51 16.45
N PRO A 181 28.93 3.21 16.94
CA PRO A 181 28.82 4.63 17.27
C PRO A 181 28.33 5.49 16.09
N LEU A 182 27.36 6.36 16.33
CA LEU A 182 26.88 7.35 15.36
C LEU A 182 28.00 8.35 14.97
N ASP A 183 28.79 8.75 15.96
CA ASP A 183 29.95 9.62 15.80
C ASP A 183 31.23 8.88 16.23
N ASP A 184 31.97 8.44 15.22
CA ASP A 184 33.21 7.68 15.41
C ASP A 184 34.34 8.50 16.07
N SER A 185 34.18 9.83 16.15
CA SER A 185 35.11 10.75 16.79
C SER A 185 34.81 11.01 18.27
N LYS A 186 33.63 10.60 18.76
CA LYS A 186 33.24 10.76 20.15
C LYS A 186 34.11 9.84 21.03
N ALA A 187 34.90 10.44 21.92
CA ALA A 187 35.86 9.68 22.74
C ALA A 187 35.20 8.67 23.69
N ASN A 188 34.03 9.02 24.25
CA ASN A 188 33.28 8.18 25.20
C ASN A 188 31.80 8.14 24.80
N PRO A 189 31.42 7.32 23.80
CA PRO A 189 30.02 7.16 23.41
C PRO A 189 29.26 6.34 24.47
N VAL A 190 28.06 6.81 24.83
CA VAL A 190 27.15 6.21 25.80
C VAL A 190 26.14 5.32 25.09
N PHE A 191 26.05 4.06 25.50
CA PHE A 191 25.06 3.12 24.96
C PHE A 191 23.73 3.26 25.72
N PRO A 192 22.56 3.22 25.04
CA PRO A 192 22.39 3.10 23.58
C PRO A 192 22.41 4.44 22.82
N ASP A 193 22.30 5.58 23.51
CA ASP A 193 21.99 6.90 22.91
C ASP A 193 22.96 7.37 21.81
N ASP A 194 24.25 7.03 21.91
CA ASP A 194 25.28 7.41 20.94
C ASP A 194 25.55 6.36 19.85
N TYR A 195 24.73 5.31 19.80
CA TYR A 195 24.91 4.18 18.90
C TYR A 195 23.72 4.06 17.93
N VAL A 196 24.00 3.47 16.77
CA VAL A 196 22.98 3.07 15.81
C VAL A 196 22.98 1.56 15.66
N GLU A 197 21.78 0.98 15.68
CA GLU A 197 21.55 -0.40 15.30
C GLU A 197 21.75 -0.54 13.78
N ILE A 198 22.75 -1.33 13.39
CA ILE A 198 23.13 -1.54 11.99
C ILE A 198 22.55 -2.82 11.39
N GLY A 199 22.03 -3.73 12.22
CA GLY A 199 21.29 -4.90 11.80
C GLY A 199 21.19 -5.96 12.90
N ASN A 200 20.36 -6.96 12.65
CA ASN A 200 20.05 -8.00 13.64
C ASN A 200 20.11 -9.43 13.09
N ASP A 201 20.32 -10.36 14.01
CA ASP A 201 20.47 -11.80 13.75
C ASP A 201 19.55 -12.58 14.70
N VAL A 202 18.38 -12.94 14.19
CA VAL A 202 17.34 -13.64 14.93
C VAL A 202 17.57 -15.14 14.88
N TYR A 203 17.64 -15.75 16.06
CA TYR A 203 17.84 -17.19 16.24
C TYR A 203 16.52 -17.92 16.47
N MET A 204 15.74 -18.07 15.40
CA MET A 204 14.44 -18.70 15.44
C MET A 204 14.55 -20.18 15.84
N GLN A 205 14.11 -20.51 17.05
CA GLN A 205 14.18 -21.87 17.61
C GLN A 205 12.91 -22.26 18.37
N TYR A 206 11.91 -21.38 18.37
CA TYR A 206 10.62 -21.59 19.01
C TYR A 206 9.48 -21.29 18.03
N LYS A 207 8.33 -21.91 18.27
CA LYS A 207 7.05 -21.60 17.66
C LYS A 207 6.15 -21.01 18.73
N LYS A 208 5.60 -19.83 18.45
CA LYS A 208 4.66 -19.13 19.33
C LYS A 208 3.35 -19.91 19.44
N THR A 209 2.89 -20.13 20.67
CA THR A 209 1.57 -20.69 20.99
C THR A 209 0.67 -19.60 21.57
N GLU A 210 -0.58 -19.92 21.89
CA GLU A 210 -1.50 -18.95 22.50
C GLU A 210 -1.00 -18.44 23.86
N THR A 211 -0.24 -19.26 24.60
CA THR A 211 0.15 -18.99 25.99
C THR A 211 1.66 -19.04 26.23
N GLY A 212 2.47 -19.25 25.19
CA GLY A 212 3.93 -19.36 25.33
C GLY A 212 4.63 -19.83 24.07
N TYR A 213 5.59 -20.74 24.23
CA TYR A 213 6.49 -21.18 23.16
C TYR A 213 6.75 -22.68 23.23
N ILE A 214 6.84 -23.32 22.08
CA ILE A 214 7.33 -24.70 21.95
C ILE A 214 8.55 -24.73 21.03
N PRO A 215 9.54 -25.63 21.23
CA PRO A 215 10.68 -25.72 20.33
C PRO A 215 10.26 -26.01 18.88
N LEU A 216 10.94 -25.38 17.92
CA LEU A 216 10.84 -25.76 16.50
C LEU A 216 11.59 -27.07 16.24
N GLU A 217 11.13 -27.83 15.24
CA GLU A 217 11.84 -29.02 14.76
C GLU A 217 13.25 -28.67 14.26
N ASN A 218 13.37 -27.54 13.55
CA ASN A 218 14.62 -27.02 13.03
C ASN A 218 14.94 -25.68 13.70
N LYS A 219 16.22 -25.48 14.03
CA LYS A 219 16.74 -24.17 14.41
C LYS A 219 17.12 -23.40 13.16
N ASN A 220 16.63 -22.17 13.05
CA ASN A 220 16.81 -21.33 11.88
C ASN A 220 17.54 -20.04 12.25
N VAL A 221 18.12 -19.41 11.23
CA VAL A 221 18.65 -18.04 11.31
C VAL A 221 17.82 -17.19 10.37
N ASP A 222 17.39 -16.04 10.87
CA ASP A 222 16.80 -14.96 10.10
C ASP A 222 17.61 -13.69 10.37
N THR A 223 17.99 -12.96 9.34
CA THR A 223 18.84 -11.77 9.44
C THR A 223 18.16 -10.60 8.76
N GLY A 224 18.10 -9.46 9.45
CA GLY A 224 17.56 -8.22 8.92
C GLY A 224 18.56 -7.08 9.06
N PHE A 225 19.22 -6.70 7.96
CA PHE A 225 20.08 -5.51 7.92
C PHE A 225 19.39 -4.43 7.09
N GLY A 226 19.15 -3.27 7.68
CA GLY A 226 18.56 -2.13 6.96
C GLY A 226 19.52 -1.59 5.90
N PHE A 227 19.23 -1.80 4.62
CA PHE A 227 20.13 -1.45 3.52
C PHE A 227 20.37 0.06 3.44
N ASP A 228 19.30 0.86 3.38
CA ASP A 228 19.37 2.32 3.27
C ASP A 228 20.13 2.94 4.45
N ARG A 229 19.89 2.42 5.67
CA ARG A 229 20.59 2.85 6.89
C ARG A 229 22.07 2.49 6.86
N MET A 230 22.41 1.26 6.46
CA MET A 230 23.80 0.83 6.32
C MET A 230 24.53 1.65 5.27
N LEU A 231 23.90 1.92 4.12
CA LEU A 231 24.48 2.73 3.05
C LEU A 231 24.79 4.15 3.53
N LEU A 232 23.85 4.79 4.22
CA LEU A 232 24.03 6.08 4.86
C LEU A 232 25.24 6.05 5.81
N PHE A 233 25.24 5.09 6.74
CA PHE A 233 26.23 4.96 7.78
C PHE A 233 27.64 4.73 7.23
N LEU A 234 27.82 3.77 6.31
CA LEU A 234 29.13 3.48 5.68
C LEU A 234 29.71 4.66 4.90
N ASN A 235 28.85 5.56 4.41
CA ASN A 235 29.26 6.78 3.74
C ASN A 235 29.53 7.96 4.68
N GLY A 236 29.30 7.82 6.00
CA GLY A 236 29.45 8.89 6.98
C GLY A 236 28.43 10.01 6.79
N LEU A 237 27.22 9.67 6.34
CA LEU A 237 26.13 10.62 6.12
C LEU A 237 25.16 10.58 7.30
N SER A 238 24.50 11.72 7.54
CA SER A 238 23.36 11.84 8.48
C SER A 238 22.04 12.13 7.76
N ASP A 239 22.09 12.29 6.44
CA ASP A 239 20.95 12.54 5.56
C ASP A 239 20.89 11.50 4.44
N GLY A 240 19.88 10.64 4.48
CA GLY A 240 19.76 9.51 3.56
C GLY A 240 19.46 9.93 2.14
N TYR A 241 18.90 11.13 1.94
CA TYR A 241 18.66 11.69 0.61
C TYR A 241 19.94 12.18 -0.08
N LYS A 242 21.08 12.19 0.63
CA LYS A 242 22.41 12.44 0.06
C LYS A 242 23.13 11.18 -0.43
N THR A 243 22.53 10.00 -0.24
CA THR A 243 23.04 8.74 -0.79
C THR A 243 22.82 8.66 -2.31
N ASP A 244 23.44 7.70 -3.00
CA ASP A 244 23.21 7.46 -4.42
C ASP A 244 21.82 6.89 -4.73
N LEU A 245 21.06 6.50 -3.70
CA LEU A 245 19.66 6.17 -3.86
C LEU A 245 18.81 7.38 -4.28
N PHE A 246 19.22 8.60 -3.91
CA PHE A 246 18.40 9.80 -4.06
C PHE A 246 19.11 10.99 -4.69
N SER A 247 20.43 11.10 -4.57
CA SER A 247 21.18 12.29 -4.95
C SER A 247 20.96 12.73 -6.41
N SER A 248 20.81 11.80 -7.36
CA SER A 248 20.43 12.12 -8.75
C SER A 248 19.02 12.74 -8.83
N VAL A 249 18.05 12.21 -8.08
CA VAL A 249 16.68 12.72 -8.02
C VAL A 249 16.63 14.09 -7.35
N ILE A 250 17.35 14.28 -6.24
CA ILE A 250 17.46 15.57 -5.56
C ILE A 250 18.08 16.61 -6.50
N SER A 251 19.18 16.28 -7.17
CA SER A 251 19.84 17.17 -8.14
C SER A 251 18.90 17.56 -9.28
N TYR A 252 18.08 16.61 -9.75
CA TYR A 252 17.04 16.87 -10.73
C TYR A 252 15.98 17.84 -10.20
N LEU A 253 15.48 17.62 -8.97
CA LEU A 253 14.48 18.50 -8.33
C LEU A 253 15.02 19.91 -8.08
N GLU A 254 16.28 20.06 -7.67
CA GLU A 254 16.95 21.36 -7.58
C GLU A 254 16.98 22.07 -8.93
N LYS A 255 17.34 21.34 -10.00
CA LYS A 255 17.41 21.90 -11.36
C LYS A 255 16.06 22.39 -11.86
N VAL A 256 14.99 21.61 -11.66
CA VAL A 256 13.66 21.99 -12.19
C VAL A 256 12.96 23.02 -11.33
N SER A 257 13.19 23.04 -10.01
CA SER A 257 12.58 24.03 -9.10
C SER A 257 13.38 25.34 -8.98
N GLY A 258 14.67 25.33 -9.31
CA GLY A 258 15.58 26.45 -9.07
C GLY A 258 15.94 26.67 -7.59
N LYS A 259 15.45 25.82 -6.68
CA LYS A 259 15.74 25.88 -5.23
C LYS A 259 16.90 24.93 -4.90
N LYS A 260 17.66 25.22 -3.84
CA LYS A 260 18.76 24.35 -3.38
C LYS A 260 18.34 23.49 -2.20
N TYR A 261 18.77 22.23 -2.23
CA TYR A 261 18.48 21.26 -1.20
C TYR A 261 19.17 21.60 0.13
N ASP A 262 20.41 22.08 0.05
CA ASP A 262 21.23 22.41 1.22
C ASP A 262 20.85 23.75 1.88
N ASP A 263 19.95 24.54 1.27
CA ASP A 263 19.38 25.73 1.90
C ASP A 263 18.38 25.38 3.03
N GLY A 264 17.98 24.10 3.12
CA GLY A 264 17.11 23.60 4.18
C GLY A 264 15.64 24.04 4.07
N GLY A 265 14.94 24.03 5.20
CA GLY A 265 13.56 24.49 5.33
C GLY A 265 12.55 23.71 4.47
N GLU A 266 11.49 24.42 4.06
CA GLU A 266 10.35 23.84 3.35
C GLU A 266 10.72 23.26 1.98
N ALA A 267 11.69 23.85 1.28
CA ALA A 267 12.13 23.34 -0.02
C ALA A 267 12.83 21.98 0.11
N GLN A 268 13.72 21.84 1.11
CA GLN A 268 14.38 20.57 1.41
C GLN A 268 13.36 19.49 1.78
N LYS A 269 12.44 19.80 2.70
CA LYS A 269 11.36 18.88 3.12
C LYS A 269 10.52 18.44 1.91
N ALA A 270 10.13 19.37 1.05
CA ALA A 270 9.35 19.07 -0.15
C ALA A 270 10.11 18.14 -1.12
N MET A 271 11.39 18.41 -1.38
CA MET A 271 12.22 17.55 -2.24
C MET A 271 12.34 16.13 -1.70
N ARG A 272 12.53 15.97 -0.38
CA ARG A 272 12.57 14.67 0.30
C ARG A 272 11.27 13.90 0.10
N ILE A 273 10.13 14.54 0.36
CA ILE A 273 8.81 13.91 0.25
C ILE A 273 8.51 13.51 -1.20
N ILE A 274 8.83 14.37 -2.18
CA ILE A 274 8.67 14.04 -3.61
C ILE A 274 9.53 12.84 -3.97
N ALA A 275 10.80 12.83 -3.56
CA ALA A 275 11.74 11.76 -3.89
C ALA A 275 11.30 10.41 -3.28
N ASP A 276 10.99 10.37 -1.98
CA ASP A 276 10.59 9.12 -1.31
C ASP A 276 9.26 8.57 -1.86
N HIS A 277 8.23 9.40 -1.97
CA HIS A 277 6.92 8.92 -2.44
C HIS A 277 6.95 8.54 -3.91
N THR A 278 7.76 9.21 -4.74
CA THR A 278 7.97 8.79 -6.14
C THR A 278 8.71 7.46 -6.21
N ARG A 279 9.73 7.24 -5.37
CA ARG A 279 10.43 5.96 -5.27
C ARG A 279 9.46 4.83 -4.96
N THR A 280 8.67 4.97 -3.91
CA THR A 280 7.69 3.95 -3.50
C THR A 280 6.61 3.74 -4.57
N THR A 281 6.20 4.80 -5.27
CA THR A 281 5.25 4.72 -6.39
C THR A 281 5.80 3.88 -7.54
N VAL A 282 7.05 4.12 -7.96
CA VAL A 282 7.73 3.32 -8.99
C VAL A 282 7.79 1.86 -8.59
N MET A 283 8.19 1.59 -7.34
CA MET A 283 8.33 0.24 -6.82
C MET A 283 6.98 -0.50 -6.79
N LEU A 284 5.90 0.15 -6.34
CA LEU A 284 4.58 -0.49 -6.21
C LEU A 284 3.85 -0.71 -7.54
N ILE A 285 4.00 0.20 -8.51
CA ILE A 285 3.41 0.03 -9.85
C ILE A 285 4.22 -0.98 -10.66
N GLY A 286 5.55 -0.92 -10.54
CA GLY A 286 6.48 -1.78 -11.27
C GLY A 286 6.63 -3.19 -10.68
N ASP A 287 6.09 -3.43 -9.49
CA ASP A 287 6.07 -4.75 -8.84
C ASP A 287 5.47 -5.84 -9.76
N GLU A 288 5.82 -7.11 -9.51
CA GLU A 288 5.26 -8.26 -10.22
C GLU A 288 3.72 -8.26 -10.14
N GLN A 289 3.16 -8.09 -8.94
CA GLN A 289 1.72 -8.02 -8.73
C GLN A 289 1.11 -6.67 -9.12
N GLY A 290 1.93 -5.61 -9.17
CA GLY A 290 1.62 -4.28 -9.68
C GLY A 290 0.28 -3.69 -9.23
N ILE A 291 0.29 -2.72 -8.33
CA ILE A 291 -0.96 -2.08 -7.87
C ILE A 291 -1.20 -0.72 -8.53
N LEU A 292 -2.47 -0.32 -8.63
CA LEU A 292 -2.90 0.97 -9.16
C LEU A 292 -3.59 1.83 -8.10
N PRO A 293 -3.56 3.18 -8.23
CA PRO A 293 -4.25 4.10 -7.32
C PRO A 293 -5.76 3.81 -7.21
N SER A 294 -6.25 3.47 -6.02
CA SER A 294 -7.64 3.10 -5.76
C SER A 294 -8.22 3.82 -4.52
N ASN A 295 -9.49 3.58 -4.19
CA ASN A 295 -10.13 4.11 -2.98
C ASN A 295 -9.97 3.21 -1.75
N THR A 296 -9.38 2.01 -1.89
CA THR A 296 -9.37 0.97 -0.84
C THR A 296 -8.10 0.12 -0.87
N GLY A 297 -7.70 -0.41 0.28
CA GLY A 297 -6.57 -1.36 0.37
C GLY A 297 -5.24 -0.76 -0.09
N ALA A 298 -4.37 -1.57 -0.69
CA ALA A 298 -3.04 -1.15 -1.13
C ALA A 298 -3.07 0.00 -2.15
N GLY A 299 -4.05 0.00 -3.05
CA GLY A 299 -4.24 1.08 -4.01
C GLY A 299 -4.60 2.42 -3.37
N TYR A 300 -5.22 2.43 -2.19
CA TYR A 300 -5.46 3.66 -1.42
C TYR A 300 -4.15 4.28 -0.94
N ILE A 301 -3.26 3.45 -0.40
CA ILE A 301 -1.97 3.88 0.10
C ILE A 301 -1.12 4.45 -1.05
N LEU A 302 -1.04 3.74 -2.18
CA LEU A 302 -0.36 4.24 -3.38
C LEU A 302 -0.92 5.61 -3.81
N ARG A 303 -2.25 5.73 -3.87
CA ARG A 303 -2.89 7.02 -4.19
C ARG A 303 -2.52 8.12 -3.19
N ARG A 304 -2.50 7.83 -1.89
CA ARG A 304 -2.13 8.80 -0.84
C ARG A 304 -0.70 9.30 -1.06
N LEU A 305 0.26 8.40 -1.29
CA LEU A 305 1.66 8.74 -1.54
C LEU A 305 1.81 9.64 -2.77
N MET A 306 1.21 9.26 -3.89
CA MET A 306 1.26 10.03 -5.14
C MET A 306 0.66 11.43 -4.96
N ARG A 307 -0.52 11.53 -4.35
CA ARG A 307 -1.19 12.83 -4.14
C ARG A 307 -0.42 13.74 -3.20
N ARG A 308 0.22 13.18 -2.17
CA ARG A 308 1.11 13.92 -1.29
C ARG A 308 2.34 14.43 -2.06
N ALA A 309 2.98 13.60 -2.88
CA ALA A 309 4.09 14.03 -3.75
C ALA A 309 3.68 15.16 -4.72
N ILE A 310 2.52 15.04 -5.39
CA ILE A 310 1.99 16.07 -6.31
C ILE A 310 1.75 17.39 -5.57
N ARG A 311 1.25 17.34 -4.34
CA ARG A 311 1.06 18.53 -3.50
C ARG A 311 2.40 19.22 -3.20
N TYR A 312 3.44 18.47 -2.83
CA TYR A 312 4.75 19.05 -2.59
C TYR A 312 5.46 19.51 -3.88
N CYS A 313 5.15 18.92 -5.04
CA CYS A 313 5.58 19.49 -6.32
C CYS A 313 5.05 20.93 -6.47
N ARG A 314 3.77 21.16 -6.16
CA ARG A 314 3.17 22.51 -6.19
C ARG A 314 3.80 23.48 -5.18
N GLN A 315 4.21 22.99 -4.01
CA GLN A 315 4.95 23.79 -3.02
C GLN A 315 6.34 24.21 -3.53
N LEU A 316 6.96 23.40 -4.39
CA LEU A 316 8.19 23.75 -5.11
C LEU A 316 7.94 24.56 -6.40
N GLU A 317 6.71 25.04 -6.63
CA GLU A 317 6.29 25.74 -7.84
C GLU A 317 6.40 24.87 -9.12
N LEU A 318 6.34 23.55 -8.95
CA LEU A 318 6.34 22.55 -10.02
C LEU A 318 4.94 21.98 -10.26
N ASN A 319 4.76 21.33 -11.40
CA ASN A 319 3.61 20.46 -11.66
C ASN A 319 3.95 18.99 -11.33
N GLY A 320 2.96 18.11 -11.36
CA GLY A 320 3.11 16.68 -11.09
C GLY A 320 4.02 15.95 -12.10
N ASP A 321 4.29 16.52 -13.28
CA ASP A 321 5.22 15.92 -14.25
C ASP A 321 6.66 15.85 -13.70
N ALA A 322 7.00 16.64 -12.67
CA ALA A 322 8.29 16.51 -11.98
C ALA A 322 8.54 15.07 -11.49
N MET A 323 7.48 14.35 -11.09
CA MET A 323 7.57 12.95 -10.67
C MET A 323 8.01 12.02 -11.81
N LEU A 324 7.75 12.34 -13.08
CA LEU A 324 8.13 11.50 -14.22
C LEU A 324 9.65 11.45 -14.40
N GLY A 325 10.32 12.60 -14.25
CA GLY A 325 11.79 12.66 -14.28
C GLY A 325 12.41 11.93 -13.10
N ALA A 326 11.88 12.12 -11.88
CA ALA A 326 12.32 11.40 -10.69
C ALA A 326 12.12 9.87 -10.84
N ALA A 327 10.96 9.45 -11.34
CA ALA A 327 10.65 8.04 -11.59
C ALA A 327 11.62 7.42 -12.61
N SER A 328 11.89 8.13 -13.71
CA SER A 328 12.85 7.69 -14.72
C SER A 328 14.25 7.51 -14.14
N ILE A 329 14.69 8.39 -13.25
CA ILE A 329 16.00 8.25 -12.57
C ILE A 329 16.01 7.01 -11.66
N PHE A 330 14.97 6.81 -10.85
CA PHE A 330 14.88 5.61 -10.01
C PHE A 330 14.92 4.32 -10.82
N ILE A 331 14.17 4.26 -11.93
CA ILE A 331 14.16 3.11 -12.83
C ILE A 331 15.53 2.92 -13.48
N ASN A 332 16.12 4.00 -14.01
CA ASN A 332 17.24 3.89 -14.92
C ASN A 332 18.61 3.84 -14.26
N GLU A 333 18.79 4.59 -13.18
CA GLU A 333 20.10 4.79 -12.55
C GLU A 333 20.22 4.00 -11.24
N VAL A 334 19.13 3.90 -10.47
CA VAL A 334 19.17 3.38 -9.09
C VAL A 334 18.79 1.91 -9.01
N TYR A 335 17.60 1.54 -9.52
CA TYR A 335 16.97 0.24 -9.24
C TYR A 335 16.91 -0.72 -10.41
N GLY A 336 17.06 -0.28 -11.67
CA GLY A 336 16.81 -1.14 -12.83
C GLY A 336 17.67 -2.40 -12.94
N GLU A 337 18.87 -2.44 -12.34
CA GLU A 337 19.69 -3.66 -12.26
C GLU A 337 19.16 -4.63 -11.18
N ALA A 338 18.75 -4.12 -10.02
CA ALA A 338 18.26 -4.93 -8.90
C ALA A 338 16.81 -5.40 -9.12
N TYR A 339 16.01 -4.61 -9.85
CA TYR A 339 14.61 -4.87 -10.16
C TYR A 339 14.35 -4.73 -11.67
N PRO A 340 14.69 -5.76 -12.48
CA PRO A 340 14.61 -5.70 -13.94
C PRO A 340 13.20 -5.40 -14.48
N LEU A 341 12.15 -5.84 -13.77
CA LEU A 341 10.76 -5.54 -14.13
C LEU A 341 10.46 -4.04 -14.21
N LEU A 342 11.18 -3.18 -13.47
CA LEU A 342 11.01 -1.73 -13.55
C LEU A 342 11.41 -1.20 -14.94
N LYS A 343 12.46 -1.76 -15.54
CA LYS A 343 12.90 -1.40 -16.90
C LYS A 343 11.90 -1.90 -17.93
N GLU A 344 11.42 -3.12 -17.78
CA GLU A 344 10.43 -3.71 -18.69
C GLU A 344 9.09 -2.95 -18.66
N LYS A 345 8.69 -2.49 -17.46
CA LYS A 345 7.43 -1.76 -17.23
C LYS A 345 7.59 -0.24 -17.24
N GLU A 346 8.74 0.31 -17.64
CA GLU A 346 9.03 1.75 -17.50
C GLU A 346 7.93 2.64 -18.11
N GLY A 347 7.56 2.39 -19.38
CA GLY A 347 6.51 3.15 -20.04
C GLY A 347 5.15 3.07 -19.32
N TYR A 348 4.79 1.89 -18.82
CA TYR A 348 3.55 1.70 -18.05
C TYR A 348 3.58 2.45 -16.72
N ILE A 349 4.71 2.40 -15.98
CA ILE A 349 4.88 3.11 -14.71
C ILE A 349 4.73 4.62 -14.92
N LEU A 350 5.41 5.17 -15.93
CA LEU A 350 5.37 6.61 -16.23
C LEU A 350 3.96 7.05 -16.65
N ASP A 351 3.26 6.25 -17.46
CA ASP A 351 1.89 6.54 -17.88
C ASP A 351 0.90 6.57 -16.70
N GLU A 352 1.02 5.62 -15.76
CA GLU A 352 0.13 5.59 -14.58
C GLU A 352 0.42 6.73 -13.60
N ILE A 353 1.70 7.11 -13.43
CA ILE A 353 2.08 8.31 -12.68
C ILE A 353 1.45 9.54 -13.32
N LYS A 354 1.59 9.69 -14.64
CA LYS A 354 1.02 10.82 -15.38
C LYS A 354 -0.50 10.90 -15.25
N LYS A 355 -1.20 9.77 -15.41
CA LYS A 355 -2.68 9.72 -15.31
C LYS A 355 -3.19 10.20 -13.96
N GLU A 356 -2.55 9.81 -12.85
CA GLU A 356 -2.97 10.28 -11.53
C GLU A 356 -2.52 11.71 -11.26
N ALA A 357 -1.34 12.13 -11.74
CA ALA A 357 -0.89 13.52 -11.68
C ALA A 357 -1.90 14.46 -12.37
N ASP A 358 -2.16 14.25 -13.66
CA ASP A 358 -3.08 15.06 -14.45
C ASP A 358 -4.49 15.11 -13.82
N ARG A 359 -4.97 13.98 -13.30
CA ARG A 359 -6.27 13.88 -12.62
C ARG A 359 -6.30 14.68 -11.33
N PHE A 360 -5.26 14.57 -10.50
CA PHE A 360 -5.27 15.15 -9.18
C PHE A 360 -4.93 16.64 -9.17
N GLU A 361 -4.13 17.15 -10.12
CA GLU A 361 -3.78 18.58 -10.17
C GLU A 361 -5.01 19.48 -10.26
N ALA A 362 -5.98 19.10 -11.09
CA ALA A 362 -7.24 19.85 -11.22
C ALA A 362 -8.03 19.88 -9.91
N THR A 363 -8.06 18.76 -9.19
CA THR A 363 -8.71 18.62 -7.89
C THR A 363 -7.97 19.41 -6.81
N LEU A 364 -6.64 19.36 -6.81
CA LEU A 364 -5.77 19.96 -5.81
C LEU A 364 -5.92 21.48 -5.77
N ALA A 365 -5.89 22.15 -6.93
CA ALA A 365 -6.00 23.60 -7.00
C ALA A 365 -7.33 24.11 -6.39
N GLN A 366 -8.44 23.44 -6.73
CA GLN A 366 -9.75 23.77 -6.19
C GLN A 366 -9.86 23.39 -4.71
N GLY A 367 -9.31 22.26 -4.30
CA GLY A 367 -9.29 21.80 -2.91
C GLY A 367 -8.53 22.74 -1.97
N ILE A 368 -7.33 23.18 -2.36
CA ILE A 368 -6.55 24.17 -1.60
C ILE A 368 -7.35 25.46 -1.44
N LYS A 369 -7.97 25.97 -2.50
CA LYS A 369 -8.78 27.19 -2.43
C LYS A 369 -9.94 27.07 -1.43
N GLU A 370 -10.61 25.93 -1.37
CA GLU A 370 -11.70 25.70 -0.42
C GLU A 370 -11.19 25.47 1.01
N PHE A 371 -10.03 24.80 1.17
CA PHE A 371 -9.35 24.70 2.45
C PHE A 371 -8.98 26.07 3.02
N GLU A 372 -8.42 26.96 2.21
CA GLU A 372 -8.10 28.34 2.62
C GLU A 372 -9.31 29.11 3.11
N LYS A 373 -10.48 28.92 2.49
CA LYS A 373 -11.73 29.53 2.95
C LYS A 373 -12.16 28.99 4.31
N CYS A 374 -12.01 27.68 4.55
CA CYS A 374 -12.28 27.08 5.85
C CYS A 374 -11.39 27.68 6.94
N VAL A 375 -10.08 27.75 6.69
CA VAL A 375 -9.12 28.33 7.65
C VAL A 375 -9.40 29.82 7.88
N THR A 376 -9.56 30.61 6.82
CA THR A 376 -9.86 32.05 6.93
C THR A 376 -11.15 32.30 7.71
N SER A 377 -12.17 31.45 7.51
CA SER A 377 -13.42 31.56 8.26
C SER A 377 -13.22 31.29 9.75
N LEU A 378 -12.39 30.30 10.10
CA LEU A 378 -12.06 29.97 11.49
C LEU A 378 -11.24 31.10 12.14
N GLU A 379 -10.25 31.63 11.45
CA GLU A 379 -9.42 32.75 11.91
C GLU A 379 -10.25 34.02 12.16
N ARG A 380 -11.14 34.37 11.22
CA ARG A 380 -12.06 35.52 11.38
C ARG A 380 -13.00 35.34 12.57
N LYS A 381 -13.53 34.13 12.77
CA LYS A 381 -14.35 33.80 13.93
C LYS A 381 -13.54 33.97 15.22
N ASN A 382 -12.33 33.43 15.27
CA ASN A 382 -11.43 33.57 16.42
C ASN A 382 -11.14 35.04 16.73
N GLU A 383 -10.82 35.84 15.71
CA GLU A 383 -10.53 37.27 15.89
C GLU A 383 -11.75 38.03 16.43
N PHE A 384 -12.94 37.78 15.87
CA PHE A 384 -14.18 38.41 16.31
C PHE A 384 -14.57 38.01 17.74
N MET A 385 -14.49 36.72 18.07
CA MET A 385 -14.87 36.20 19.37
C MET A 385 -13.89 36.61 20.47
N SER A 386 -12.58 36.64 20.17
CA SER A 386 -11.56 37.14 21.12
C SER A 386 -11.74 38.63 21.44
N LYS A 387 -12.25 39.44 20.50
CA LYS A 387 -12.58 40.86 20.77
C LYS A 387 -13.84 41.03 21.62
N SER A 388 -14.80 40.11 21.47
CA SER A 388 -16.13 40.20 22.09
C SER A 388 -16.20 39.51 23.46
N ASN A 389 -15.33 38.54 23.72
CA ASN A 389 -15.29 37.76 24.95
C ASN A 389 -13.83 37.45 25.36
N PRO A 390 -13.28 38.14 26.38
CA PRO A 390 -11.92 37.91 26.86
C PRO A 390 -11.65 36.49 27.38
N ALA A 391 -12.69 35.74 27.74
CA ALA A 391 -12.59 34.35 28.18
C ALA A 391 -12.74 33.33 27.03
N TYR A 392 -12.86 33.79 25.78
CA TYR A 392 -12.97 32.91 24.62
C TYR A 392 -11.66 32.17 24.34
N VAL A 393 -11.75 30.85 24.28
CA VAL A 393 -10.64 29.98 23.84
C VAL A 393 -10.70 29.86 22.33
N LYS A 394 -9.59 30.21 21.66
CA LYS A 394 -9.49 30.11 20.20
C LYS A 394 -9.74 28.68 19.75
N GLU A 395 -10.60 28.54 18.75
CA GLU A 395 -10.82 27.25 18.10
C GLU A 395 -9.64 26.94 17.18
N THR A 396 -9.04 25.78 17.39
CA THR A 396 -7.91 25.27 16.59
C THR A 396 -8.29 24.04 15.75
N VAL A 397 -9.58 23.71 15.68
CA VAL A 397 -10.07 22.48 15.05
C VAL A 397 -10.97 22.81 13.86
N ILE A 398 -10.61 22.30 12.68
CA ILE A 398 -11.49 22.27 11.50
C ILE A 398 -12.55 21.19 11.73
N GLY A 399 -13.83 21.57 11.70
CA GLY A 399 -14.93 20.67 12.01
C GLY A 399 -15.08 19.52 11.01
N GLY A 400 -15.44 18.34 11.49
CA GLY A 400 -15.48 17.11 10.68
C GLY A 400 -16.40 17.17 9.45
N LYS A 401 -17.54 17.89 9.55
CA LYS A 401 -18.43 18.13 8.39
C LYS A 401 -17.81 19.02 7.31
N GLN A 402 -16.95 19.97 7.70
CA GLN A 402 -16.23 20.81 6.75
C GLN A 402 -15.15 20.01 6.04
N ALA A 403 -14.38 19.21 6.79
CA ALA A 403 -13.42 18.27 6.22
C ALA A 403 -14.10 17.23 5.31
N PHE A 404 -15.25 16.71 5.71
CA PHE A 404 -16.03 15.78 4.87
C PHE A 404 -16.52 16.44 3.59
N ARG A 405 -16.91 17.73 3.63
CA ARG A 405 -17.26 18.48 2.42
C ARG A 405 -16.06 18.68 1.49
N LEU A 406 -14.87 18.95 2.03
CA LEU A 406 -13.63 19.00 1.25
C LEU A 406 -13.39 17.69 0.50
N TYR A 407 -13.55 16.56 1.20
CA TYR A 407 -13.44 15.22 0.64
C TYR A 407 -14.50 14.90 -0.41
N ASP A 408 -15.78 14.96 -0.04
CA ASP A 408 -16.90 14.47 -0.84
C ASP A 408 -17.20 15.38 -2.04
N THR A 409 -17.25 16.69 -1.81
CA THR A 409 -17.66 17.66 -2.85
C THR A 409 -16.49 18.05 -3.75
N TYR A 410 -15.31 18.24 -3.19
CA TYR A 410 -14.16 18.80 -3.91
C TYR A 410 -13.07 17.77 -4.18
N GLY A 411 -13.24 16.51 -3.75
CA GLY A 411 -12.27 15.43 -3.96
C GLY A 411 -10.96 15.61 -3.19
N PHE A 412 -10.94 16.52 -2.21
CA PHE A 412 -9.76 16.90 -1.46
C PHE A 412 -9.56 15.93 -0.28
N PRO A 413 -8.52 15.06 -0.30
CA PRO A 413 -8.35 14.01 0.70
C PRO A 413 -8.30 14.55 2.14
N LEU A 414 -8.82 13.75 3.08
CA LEU A 414 -8.76 14.08 4.50
C LEU A 414 -7.31 14.27 4.96
N GLU A 415 -6.40 13.41 4.50
CA GLU A 415 -5.00 13.43 4.91
C GLU A 415 -4.29 14.72 4.49
N LEU A 416 -4.62 15.27 3.32
CA LEU A 416 -4.09 16.57 2.91
C LEU A 416 -4.71 17.71 3.70
N THR A 417 -5.96 17.57 4.14
CA THR A 417 -6.62 18.52 5.03
C THR A 417 -5.95 18.51 6.40
N GLU A 418 -5.66 17.33 6.94
CA GLU A 418 -4.94 17.14 8.21
C GLU A 418 -3.52 17.72 8.14
N GLU A 419 -2.77 17.42 7.06
CA GLU A 419 -1.40 17.90 6.88
C GLU A 419 -1.34 19.43 6.75
N LEU A 420 -2.20 20.04 5.93
CA LEU A 420 -2.28 21.50 5.80
C LEU A 420 -2.76 22.20 7.07
N ALA A 421 -3.66 21.56 7.83
CA ALA A 421 -4.10 22.08 9.12
C ALA A 421 -2.93 22.11 10.11
N ALA A 422 -2.19 21.01 10.20
CA ALA A 422 -1.05 20.87 11.11
C ALA A 422 0.04 21.92 10.85
N GLU A 423 0.33 22.23 9.58
CA GLU A 423 1.27 23.30 9.17
C GLU A 423 0.87 24.69 9.69
N ARG A 424 -0.42 24.90 10.00
CA ARG A 424 -0.95 26.14 10.60
C ARG A 424 -1.19 26.05 12.10
N GLY A 425 -0.76 24.96 12.74
CA GLY A 425 -1.06 24.70 14.15
C GLY A 425 -2.55 24.41 14.41
N LEU A 426 -3.28 23.97 13.39
CA LEU A 426 -4.67 23.52 13.47
C LEU A 426 -4.74 21.99 13.45
N SER A 427 -5.87 21.44 13.90
CA SER A 427 -6.19 20.02 13.75
C SER A 427 -7.53 19.86 13.01
N VAL A 428 -7.86 18.61 12.65
CA VAL A 428 -9.13 18.27 12.02
C VAL A 428 -9.90 17.32 12.93
N ASP A 429 -11.20 17.56 13.10
CA ASP A 429 -12.09 16.65 13.80
C ASP A 429 -12.37 15.40 12.96
N LYS A 430 -11.45 14.44 13.06
CA LYS A 430 -11.50 13.17 12.35
C LYS A 430 -12.73 12.34 12.73
N LYS A 431 -13.12 12.36 14.01
CA LYS A 431 -14.30 11.62 14.47
C LYS A 431 -15.57 12.18 13.80
N GLY A 432 -15.72 13.50 13.78
CA GLY A 432 -16.84 14.13 13.08
C GLY A 432 -16.79 13.93 11.56
N PHE A 433 -15.60 13.79 10.97
CA PHE A 433 -15.45 13.38 9.57
C PHE A 433 -15.98 11.96 9.36
N ASP A 434 -15.55 11.00 10.19
CA ASP A 434 -15.96 9.60 10.10
C ASP A 434 -17.46 9.44 10.31
N GLU A 435 -18.04 10.18 11.25
CA GLU A 435 -19.50 10.25 11.45
C GLU A 435 -20.22 10.79 10.20
N ALA A 436 -19.74 11.89 9.62
CA ALA A 436 -20.32 12.45 8.39
C ALA A 436 -20.16 11.51 7.18
N PHE A 437 -19.01 10.83 7.09
CA PHE A 437 -18.72 9.83 6.07
C PHE A 437 -19.64 8.60 6.20
N LEU A 438 -19.82 8.10 7.43
CA LEU A 438 -20.75 7.01 7.73
C LEU A 438 -22.19 7.43 7.45
N GLU A 439 -22.62 8.62 7.86
CA GLU A 439 -23.95 9.14 7.52
C GLU A 439 -24.15 9.20 6.00
N HIS A 440 -23.17 9.66 5.23
CA HIS A 440 -23.25 9.71 3.78
C HIS A 440 -23.31 8.31 3.16
N ARG A 441 -22.50 7.38 3.70
CA ARG A 441 -22.51 5.96 3.28
C ARG A 441 -23.84 5.30 3.60
N GLU A 442 -24.39 5.53 4.80
CA GLU A 442 -25.67 4.98 5.23
C GLU A 442 -26.85 5.64 4.52
N LYS A 443 -26.81 6.94 4.19
CA LYS A 443 -27.82 7.56 3.30
C LYS A 443 -27.77 6.94 1.90
N SER A 444 -26.57 6.67 1.38
CA SER A 444 -26.36 5.93 0.13
C SER A 444 -26.80 4.46 0.25
N ARG A 445 -26.70 3.86 1.44
CA ARG A 445 -27.09 2.48 1.74
C ARG A 445 -28.57 2.31 2.08
N VAL A 446 -29.24 3.29 2.69
CA VAL A 446 -30.69 3.30 2.96
C VAL A 446 -31.45 3.52 1.65
N LEU A 447 -30.88 4.30 0.73
CA LEU A 447 -31.27 4.29 -0.69
C LEU A 447 -31.07 2.92 -1.38
N ALA A 448 -30.29 2.00 -0.78
CA ALA A 448 -30.07 0.64 -1.26
C ALA A 448 -30.78 -0.45 -0.44
N ALA A 449 -31.13 -0.19 0.83
CA ALA A 449 -31.74 -1.14 1.77
C ALA A 449 -33.27 -1.15 1.69
N GLY A 450 -33.88 -0.16 1.04
CA GLY A 450 -35.27 -0.24 0.57
C GLY A 450 -35.43 -1.11 -0.69
N GLN A 451 -34.37 -1.76 -1.18
CA GLN A 451 -34.39 -2.53 -2.41
C GLN A 451 -34.33 -4.02 -2.12
N PHE A 452 -35.32 -4.74 -2.62
CA PHE A 452 -35.37 -6.20 -2.61
C PHE A 452 -34.14 -6.79 -3.33
N LYS A 453 -33.83 -8.08 -3.06
CA LYS A 453 -32.73 -8.83 -3.69
C LYS A 453 -32.74 -8.60 -5.22
N GLY A 454 -31.69 -7.98 -5.75
CA GLY A 454 -31.58 -7.61 -7.18
C GLY A 454 -31.81 -6.13 -7.51
N GLY A 455 -32.03 -5.25 -6.52
CA GLY A 455 -32.24 -3.82 -6.76
C GLY A 455 -33.68 -3.46 -7.14
N LEU A 456 -34.62 -4.42 -7.05
CA LEU A 456 -36.04 -4.23 -7.32
C LEU A 456 -36.74 -3.51 -6.16
N GLU A 457 -37.57 -2.51 -6.45
CA GLU A 457 -38.49 -1.90 -5.48
C GLU A 457 -39.88 -2.55 -5.48
N SER A 458 -40.24 -3.30 -6.53
CA SER A 458 -41.55 -3.92 -6.76
C SER A 458 -41.42 -5.23 -7.56
N HIS A 459 -42.41 -6.13 -7.43
CA HIS A 459 -42.56 -7.34 -8.25
C HIS A 459 -43.53 -7.14 -9.43
N SER A 460 -43.90 -5.91 -9.76
CA SER A 460 -44.77 -5.64 -10.90
C SER A 460 -44.17 -6.09 -12.22
N GLU A 461 -45.02 -6.26 -13.22
CA GLU A 461 -44.62 -6.63 -14.59
C GLU A 461 -43.63 -5.60 -15.16
N ALA A 462 -43.86 -4.31 -14.90
CA ALA A 462 -42.96 -3.22 -15.30
C ALA A 462 -41.58 -3.35 -14.65
N ALA A 463 -41.52 -3.58 -13.32
CA ALA A 463 -40.25 -3.78 -12.62
C ALA A 463 -39.51 -5.05 -13.11
N THR A 464 -40.25 -6.10 -13.45
CA THR A 464 -39.70 -7.35 -14.02
C THR A 464 -39.09 -7.14 -15.41
N ARG A 465 -39.73 -6.31 -16.25
CA ARG A 465 -39.16 -5.88 -17.54
C ARG A 465 -37.87 -5.10 -17.33
N TYR A 466 -37.87 -4.10 -16.45
CA TYR A 466 -36.69 -3.31 -16.13
C TYR A 466 -35.54 -4.12 -15.54
N HIS A 467 -35.85 -5.15 -14.76
CA HIS A 467 -34.83 -6.05 -14.22
C HIS A 467 -34.11 -6.80 -15.34
N THR A 468 -34.85 -7.39 -16.28
CA THR A 468 -34.24 -8.05 -17.45
C THR A 468 -33.46 -7.07 -18.33
N ALA A 469 -33.96 -5.84 -18.50
CA ALA A 469 -33.22 -4.78 -19.20
C ALA A 469 -31.90 -4.41 -18.51
N THR A 470 -31.82 -4.53 -17.19
CA THR A 470 -30.59 -4.27 -16.42
C THR A 470 -29.48 -5.27 -16.75
N HIS A 471 -29.82 -6.54 -16.94
CA HIS A 471 -28.86 -7.57 -17.36
C HIS A 471 -28.32 -7.31 -18.78
N LEU A 472 -29.21 -6.97 -19.72
CA LEU A 472 -28.80 -6.60 -21.08
C LEU A 472 -27.89 -5.36 -21.08
N LEU A 473 -28.20 -4.35 -20.26
CA LEU A 473 -27.38 -3.16 -20.11
C LEU A 473 -25.98 -3.50 -19.55
N ASN A 474 -25.91 -4.33 -18.51
CA ASN A 474 -24.64 -4.75 -17.91
C ASN A 474 -23.74 -5.48 -18.93
N ALA A 475 -24.30 -6.41 -19.69
CA ALA A 475 -23.59 -7.11 -20.76
C ALA A 475 -23.13 -6.15 -21.88
N ALA A 476 -23.99 -5.25 -22.33
CA ALA A 476 -23.65 -4.27 -23.35
C ALA A 476 -22.53 -3.33 -22.90
N LEU A 477 -22.56 -2.87 -21.64
CA LEU A 477 -21.49 -2.04 -21.07
C LEU A 477 -20.15 -2.77 -21.04
N LYS A 478 -20.14 -4.07 -20.73
CA LYS A 478 -18.91 -4.87 -20.76
C LYS A 478 -18.30 -4.98 -22.16
N ILE A 479 -19.15 -5.14 -23.17
CA ILE A 479 -18.71 -5.23 -24.57
C ILE A 479 -18.18 -3.90 -25.07
N VAL A 480 -18.89 -2.80 -24.80
CA VAL A 480 -18.58 -1.48 -25.37
C VAL A 480 -17.47 -0.77 -24.60
N CYS A 481 -17.45 -0.88 -23.27
CA CYS A 481 -16.56 -0.09 -22.43
C CYS A 481 -15.34 -0.86 -21.94
N SER A 482 -15.53 -2.01 -21.27
CA SER A 482 -14.46 -2.89 -20.79
C SER A 482 -15.04 -4.17 -20.16
N PRO A 483 -14.40 -5.35 -20.31
CA PRO A 483 -14.82 -6.55 -19.59
C PRO A 483 -14.79 -6.40 -18.06
N ASP A 484 -14.00 -5.45 -17.53
CA ASP A 484 -13.84 -5.19 -16.08
C ASP A 484 -14.97 -4.37 -15.47
N ILE A 485 -16.02 -4.07 -16.25
CA ILE A 485 -17.22 -3.41 -15.74
C ILE A 485 -17.89 -4.33 -14.71
N GLN A 486 -18.06 -3.79 -13.50
CA GLN A 486 -18.71 -4.38 -12.36
C GLN A 486 -19.83 -3.46 -11.90
N GLN A 487 -21.00 -4.06 -11.65
CA GLN A 487 -22.10 -3.36 -11.00
C GLN A 487 -21.67 -2.88 -9.59
N LYS A 488 -21.85 -1.59 -9.32
CA LYS A 488 -21.63 -0.95 -8.02
C LYS A 488 -22.93 -0.56 -7.32
N GLY A 489 -24.05 -0.60 -8.03
CA GLY A 489 -25.39 -0.35 -7.50
C GLY A 489 -26.44 -0.52 -8.59
N SER A 490 -27.67 -0.87 -8.21
CA SER A 490 -28.80 -0.94 -9.15
C SER A 490 -30.08 -0.54 -8.44
N ASN A 491 -30.97 0.18 -9.13
CA ASN A 491 -32.30 0.52 -8.64
C ASN A 491 -33.36 0.50 -9.74
N ILE A 492 -34.34 -0.39 -9.55
CA ILE A 492 -35.39 -0.69 -10.53
C ILE A 492 -36.72 -0.40 -9.87
N ASN A 493 -37.52 0.44 -10.51
CA ASN A 493 -38.90 0.69 -10.14
C ASN A 493 -39.80 0.61 -11.38
N GLU A 494 -41.07 0.99 -11.24
CA GLU A 494 -42.05 0.84 -12.33
C GLU A 494 -41.85 1.83 -13.48
N GLU A 495 -41.09 2.90 -13.25
CA GLU A 495 -40.89 3.98 -14.21
C GLU A 495 -39.53 3.90 -14.92
N ARG A 496 -38.50 3.34 -14.27
CA ARG A 496 -37.12 3.35 -14.77
C ARG A 496 -36.23 2.30 -14.11
N LEU A 497 -35.07 2.07 -14.74
CA LEU A 497 -33.91 1.46 -14.10
C LEU A 497 -32.79 2.50 -13.90
N ARG A 498 -32.02 2.31 -12.83
CA ARG A 498 -30.80 3.03 -12.47
C ARG A 498 -29.69 2.00 -12.30
N PHE A 499 -28.59 2.16 -13.01
CA PHE A 499 -27.46 1.23 -12.97
C PHE A 499 -26.16 1.98 -12.71
N ASP A 500 -25.46 1.59 -11.66
CA ASP A 500 -24.19 2.18 -11.23
C ASP A 500 -23.06 1.19 -11.49
N PHE A 501 -21.96 1.64 -12.06
CA PHE A 501 -20.85 0.77 -12.47
C PHE A 501 -19.50 1.48 -12.38
N ASN A 502 -18.41 0.72 -12.23
CA ASN A 502 -17.05 1.28 -12.20
C ASN A 502 -16.62 1.71 -13.60
N PHE A 503 -16.52 3.01 -13.82
CA PHE A 503 -15.97 3.57 -15.05
C PHE A 503 -15.39 4.95 -14.78
N SER A 504 -14.28 5.27 -15.45
CA SER A 504 -13.49 6.47 -15.12
C SER A 504 -14.13 7.76 -15.64
N ARG A 505 -14.78 7.70 -16.81
CA ARG A 505 -15.38 8.84 -17.51
C ARG A 505 -16.85 8.59 -17.88
N LYS A 506 -17.56 9.61 -18.35
CA LYS A 506 -18.90 9.43 -18.94
C LYS A 506 -18.78 8.65 -20.25
N LEU A 507 -19.84 7.96 -20.66
CA LEU A 507 -19.91 7.41 -22.00
C LEU A 507 -19.96 8.56 -23.00
N THR A 508 -19.23 8.40 -24.10
CA THR A 508 -19.35 9.24 -25.28
C THR A 508 -20.68 8.96 -25.98
N ASP A 509 -21.17 9.90 -26.76
CA ASP A 509 -22.44 9.73 -27.49
C ASP A 509 -22.43 8.50 -28.41
N LYS A 510 -21.26 8.15 -28.96
CA LYS A 510 -21.06 6.92 -29.76
C LYS A 510 -21.22 5.65 -28.92
N GLU A 511 -20.63 5.62 -27.72
CA GLU A 511 -20.76 4.47 -26.83
C GLU A 511 -22.17 4.33 -26.27
N VAL A 512 -22.86 5.45 -25.98
CA VAL A 512 -24.27 5.45 -25.60
C VAL A 512 -25.11 4.82 -26.71
N ALA A 513 -24.93 5.29 -27.95
CA ALA A 513 -25.66 4.76 -29.11
C ALA A 513 -25.38 3.27 -29.34
N GLU A 514 -24.12 2.82 -29.15
CA GLU A 514 -23.77 1.42 -29.33
C GLU A 514 -24.34 0.52 -28.22
N VAL A 515 -24.32 0.98 -26.96
CA VAL A 515 -24.96 0.27 -25.85
C VAL A 515 -26.47 0.12 -26.11
N GLU A 516 -27.15 1.20 -26.49
CA GLU A 516 -28.57 1.15 -26.85
C GLU A 516 -28.83 0.22 -28.04
N ARG A 517 -27.97 0.25 -29.07
CA ARG A 517 -28.07 -0.62 -30.25
C ARG A 517 -28.00 -2.09 -29.86
N LEU A 518 -27.00 -2.48 -29.06
CA LEU A 518 -26.81 -3.86 -28.61
C LEU A 518 -27.98 -4.36 -27.77
N VAL A 519 -28.46 -3.56 -26.82
CA VAL A 519 -29.61 -3.93 -25.98
C VAL A 519 -30.86 -4.11 -26.83
N ASN A 520 -31.16 -3.15 -27.71
CA ASN A 520 -32.34 -3.21 -28.58
C ASN A 520 -32.26 -4.32 -29.63
N GLU A 521 -31.06 -4.69 -30.08
CA GLU A 521 -30.85 -5.86 -30.94
C GLU A 521 -31.27 -7.15 -30.24
N GLN A 522 -30.88 -7.34 -28.97
CA GLN A 522 -31.31 -8.49 -28.18
C GLN A 522 -32.83 -8.49 -27.95
N ILE A 523 -33.43 -7.32 -27.75
CA ILE A 523 -34.90 -7.19 -27.61
C ILE A 523 -35.60 -7.58 -28.92
N LYS A 524 -35.14 -7.05 -30.06
CA LYS A 524 -35.70 -7.36 -31.38
C LYS A 524 -35.59 -8.85 -31.73
N ASN A 525 -34.50 -9.49 -31.31
CA ASN A 525 -34.28 -10.92 -31.53
C ASN A 525 -35.17 -11.82 -30.65
N ASN A 526 -35.92 -11.24 -29.71
CA ASN A 526 -36.84 -11.94 -28.82
C ASN A 526 -36.20 -13.19 -28.15
N VAL A 527 -35.00 -13.00 -27.61
CA VAL A 527 -34.19 -14.06 -27.02
C VAL A 527 -34.89 -14.61 -25.77
N PRO A 528 -35.04 -15.95 -25.63
CA PRO A 528 -35.58 -16.56 -24.43
C PRO A 528 -34.72 -16.26 -23.19
N VAL A 529 -35.37 -15.97 -22.06
CA VAL A 529 -34.72 -15.82 -20.76
C VAL A 529 -34.87 -17.12 -20.00
N VAL A 530 -33.77 -17.85 -19.82
CA VAL A 530 -33.77 -19.21 -19.27
C VAL A 530 -33.24 -19.18 -17.84
N MET A 531 -34.03 -19.69 -16.91
CA MET A 531 -33.65 -19.88 -15.51
C MET A 531 -33.20 -21.31 -15.26
N LYS A 532 -32.08 -21.50 -14.56
CA LYS A 532 -31.62 -22.79 -14.06
C LYS A 532 -31.15 -22.68 -12.62
N GLU A 533 -31.39 -23.72 -11.84
CA GLU A 533 -30.76 -23.91 -10.54
C GLU A 533 -29.55 -24.85 -10.70
N MET A 534 -28.40 -24.45 -10.20
CA MET A 534 -27.16 -25.23 -10.29
C MET A 534 -26.22 -24.90 -9.13
N SER A 535 -25.16 -25.69 -8.96
CA SER A 535 -24.14 -25.41 -7.94
C SER A 535 -23.35 -24.14 -8.27
N LEU A 536 -22.76 -23.52 -7.25
CA LEU A 536 -21.89 -22.36 -7.44
C LEU A 536 -20.68 -22.66 -8.35
N GLU A 537 -20.16 -23.88 -8.26
CA GLU A 537 -19.04 -24.37 -9.09
C GLU A 537 -19.46 -24.51 -10.55
N SER A 538 -20.59 -25.16 -10.84
CA SER A 538 -21.11 -25.28 -12.21
C SER A 538 -21.49 -23.92 -12.80
N ALA A 539 -21.95 -22.97 -11.99
CA ALA A 539 -22.20 -21.60 -12.45
C ALA A 539 -20.89 -20.88 -12.85
N ARG A 540 -19.80 -21.08 -12.10
CA ARG A 540 -18.47 -20.55 -12.47
C ARG A 540 -17.96 -21.15 -13.77
N GLU A 541 -18.01 -22.47 -13.91
CA GLU A 541 -17.59 -23.16 -15.15
C GLU A 541 -18.44 -22.75 -16.35
N GLY A 542 -19.74 -22.49 -16.14
CA GLY A 542 -20.67 -22.03 -17.17
C GLY A 542 -20.53 -20.57 -17.59
N GLY A 543 -19.57 -19.83 -17.00
CA GLY A 543 -19.31 -18.42 -17.32
C GLY A 543 -20.35 -17.44 -16.77
N PHE A 544 -21.09 -17.81 -15.72
CA PHE A 544 -22.05 -16.89 -15.09
C PHE A 544 -21.32 -15.85 -14.24
N VAL A 545 -21.72 -14.58 -14.38
CA VAL A 545 -21.15 -13.48 -13.61
C VAL A 545 -22.04 -13.15 -12.41
N GLY A 546 -21.44 -12.92 -11.24
CA GLY A 546 -22.16 -12.62 -10.00
C GLY A 546 -21.22 -12.47 -8.80
N VAL A 547 -21.76 -12.06 -7.65
CA VAL A 547 -20.98 -11.98 -6.41
C VAL A 547 -20.87 -13.38 -5.81
N PHE A 548 -19.68 -13.99 -5.86
CA PHE A 548 -19.42 -15.32 -5.31
C PHE A 548 -19.06 -15.25 -3.82
N ASP A 549 -19.93 -14.69 -2.99
CA ASP A 549 -19.69 -14.53 -1.56
C ASP A 549 -20.22 -15.71 -0.74
N SER A 550 -19.73 -15.89 0.49
CA SER A 550 -20.09 -16.98 1.43
C SER A 550 -21.56 -16.99 1.90
N LYS A 551 -22.41 -16.11 1.35
CA LYS A 551 -23.84 -15.96 1.66
C LYS A 551 -24.77 -16.74 0.72
N TYR A 552 -24.27 -17.32 -0.36
CA TYR A 552 -25.06 -18.20 -1.23
C TYR A 552 -24.98 -19.63 -0.70
N GLY A 553 -26.13 -20.31 -0.58
CA GLY A 553 -26.15 -21.75 -0.28
C GLY A 553 -25.55 -22.57 -1.43
N ASP A 554 -25.43 -23.89 -1.25
CA ASP A 554 -24.79 -24.80 -2.22
C ASP A 554 -25.41 -24.78 -3.64
N THR A 555 -26.63 -24.26 -3.77
CA THR A 555 -27.36 -24.11 -5.04
C THR A 555 -27.76 -22.65 -5.28
N VAL A 556 -27.52 -22.14 -6.49
CA VAL A 556 -27.84 -20.78 -6.93
C VAL A 556 -28.79 -20.76 -8.11
N LYS A 557 -29.63 -19.71 -8.19
CA LYS A 557 -30.45 -19.41 -9.38
C LYS A 557 -29.62 -18.61 -10.38
N THR A 558 -29.62 -19.09 -11.61
CA THR A 558 -28.90 -18.50 -12.74
C THR A 558 -29.88 -18.15 -13.84
N TYR A 559 -29.65 -17.03 -14.51
CA TYR A 559 -30.44 -16.59 -15.66
C TYR A 559 -29.51 -16.36 -16.85
N SER A 560 -29.89 -16.92 -18.00
CA SER A 560 -29.18 -16.72 -19.26
C SER A 560 -30.11 -16.13 -20.32
N ILE A 561 -29.62 -15.12 -21.03
CA ILE A 561 -30.25 -14.51 -22.20
C ILE A 561 -29.34 -14.78 -23.39
N GLY A 562 -29.52 -15.97 -23.99
CA GLY A 562 -28.56 -16.53 -24.95
C GLY A 562 -27.14 -16.57 -24.38
N GLU A 563 -26.16 -16.31 -25.25
CA GLU A 563 -24.75 -16.12 -24.86
C GLU A 563 -24.42 -14.66 -24.48
N PHE A 564 -25.38 -13.74 -24.65
CA PHE A 564 -25.16 -12.32 -24.45
C PHE A 564 -25.04 -11.95 -22.97
N SER A 565 -25.87 -12.54 -22.12
CA SER A 565 -25.86 -12.30 -20.67
C SER A 565 -26.07 -13.59 -19.90
N LYS A 566 -25.18 -13.87 -18.95
CA LYS A 566 -25.24 -15.02 -18.03
C LYS A 566 -24.93 -14.53 -16.62
N GLU A 567 -25.93 -14.49 -15.75
CA GLU A 567 -25.77 -13.95 -14.40
C GLU A 567 -26.42 -14.80 -13.30
N ILE A 568 -25.83 -14.76 -12.10
CA ILE A 568 -26.44 -15.31 -10.89
C ILE A 568 -27.42 -14.26 -10.35
N CYS A 569 -28.72 -14.57 -10.38
CA CYS A 569 -29.76 -13.62 -9.97
C CYS A 569 -30.95 -14.32 -9.31
N GLY A 570 -31.53 -13.68 -8.30
CA GLY A 570 -32.69 -14.20 -7.55
C GLY A 570 -34.00 -13.48 -7.82
N GLY A 571 -34.01 -12.43 -8.65
CA GLY A 571 -35.21 -11.65 -8.96
C GLY A 571 -36.06 -12.25 -10.10
N PRO A 572 -37.30 -11.75 -10.31
CA PRO A 572 -38.16 -12.14 -11.42
C PRO A 572 -37.61 -11.61 -12.75
N HIS A 573 -37.85 -12.35 -13.83
CA HIS A 573 -37.51 -11.94 -15.19
C HIS A 573 -38.69 -12.17 -16.14
N VAL A 574 -38.70 -11.45 -17.27
CA VAL A 574 -39.62 -11.75 -18.37
C VAL A 574 -39.26 -13.09 -19.00
N LYS A 575 -40.17 -13.70 -19.77
CA LYS A 575 -39.88 -14.99 -20.41
C LYS A 575 -39.00 -14.82 -21.65
N SER A 576 -39.08 -13.67 -22.29
CA SER A 576 -38.35 -13.36 -23.52
C SER A 576 -38.04 -11.86 -23.61
N THR A 577 -36.91 -11.50 -24.22
CA THR A 577 -36.50 -10.09 -24.32
C THR A 577 -37.43 -9.23 -25.16
N GLY A 578 -38.25 -9.82 -26.05
CA GLY A 578 -39.24 -9.08 -26.85
C GLY A 578 -40.33 -8.42 -26.01
N GLU A 579 -40.54 -8.87 -24.78
CA GLU A 579 -41.47 -8.26 -23.82
C GLU A 579 -40.96 -6.88 -23.32
N LEU A 580 -39.72 -6.50 -23.61
CA LEU A 580 -39.11 -5.27 -23.08
C LEU A 580 -39.51 -4.00 -23.84
N GLY A 581 -39.98 -4.08 -25.08
CA GLY A 581 -40.27 -2.89 -25.90
C GLY A 581 -38.99 -2.25 -26.46
N THR A 582 -38.81 -0.95 -26.31
CA THR A 582 -37.58 -0.24 -26.75
C THR A 582 -36.80 0.28 -25.56
N PHE A 583 -35.52 -0.07 -25.45
CA PHE A 583 -34.62 0.41 -24.41
C PHE A 583 -33.99 1.75 -24.79
N LYS A 584 -33.99 2.70 -23.84
CA LYS A 584 -33.36 4.01 -24.02
C LYS A 584 -32.66 4.50 -22.75
N ILE A 585 -31.43 4.96 -22.87
CA ILE A 585 -30.67 5.66 -21.84
C ILE A 585 -31.19 7.10 -21.77
N ALA A 586 -31.91 7.40 -20.68
CA ALA A 586 -32.49 8.72 -20.45
C ALA A 586 -31.46 9.72 -19.89
N LYS A 587 -30.52 9.26 -19.06
CA LYS A 587 -29.53 10.13 -18.41
C LYS A 587 -28.28 9.39 -17.99
N GLN A 588 -27.14 10.09 -18.02
CA GLN A 588 -25.89 9.65 -17.37
C GLN A 588 -25.42 10.66 -16.31
N GLU A 589 -24.98 10.15 -15.15
CA GLU A 589 -24.59 10.93 -13.97
C GLU A 589 -23.24 10.44 -13.42
N ASN A 590 -22.48 11.33 -12.79
CA ASN A 590 -21.31 10.95 -11.98
C ASN A 590 -21.80 10.71 -10.56
N VAL A 591 -21.52 9.54 -9.98
CA VAL A 591 -21.87 9.23 -8.58
C VAL A 591 -20.72 9.63 -7.66
N SER A 592 -19.53 9.15 -7.97
CA SER A 592 -18.28 9.45 -7.25
C SER A 592 -17.08 9.20 -8.18
N ALA A 593 -15.86 9.42 -7.69
CA ALA A 593 -14.65 9.13 -8.46
C ALA A 593 -14.59 7.64 -8.86
N GLY A 594 -14.59 7.38 -10.17
CA GLY A 594 -14.57 6.02 -10.74
C GLY A 594 -15.91 5.30 -10.79
N ILE A 595 -17.02 5.92 -10.41
CA ILE A 595 -18.37 5.32 -10.49
C ILE A 595 -19.31 6.20 -11.33
N LYS A 596 -19.94 5.59 -12.35
CA LYS A 596 -20.93 6.22 -13.22
C LYS A 596 -22.29 5.61 -13.02
N ARG A 597 -23.32 6.41 -13.29
CA ARG A 597 -24.73 6.02 -13.20
C ARG A 597 -25.42 6.25 -14.53
N ILE A 598 -26.13 5.24 -14.99
CA ILE A 598 -27.08 5.32 -16.10
C ILE A 598 -28.49 5.25 -15.52
N LYS A 599 -29.39 6.09 -16.01
CA LYS A 599 -30.84 5.92 -15.87
C LYS A 599 -31.41 5.62 -17.23
N ALA A 600 -32.17 4.53 -17.34
CA ALA A 600 -32.77 4.09 -18.58
C ALA A 600 -34.25 3.76 -18.40
N ILE A 601 -34.99 3.87 -19.51
CA ILE A 601 -36.43 3.64 -19.60
C ILE A 601 -36.71 2.61 -20.70
N LEU A 602 -37.86 1.95 -20.60
CA LEU A 602 -38.44 1.10 -21.64
C LEU A 602 -39.64 1.83 -22.25
N GLN A 603 -39.71 1.88 -23.59
CA GLN A 603 -40.76 2.55 -24.37
C GLN A 603 -41.60 1.57 -25.16
#